data_AF-A0A392SFX0-F1
#
_entry.id   AF-A0A392SFX0-F1
#
_cell.length_a   1.000
_cell.length_b   1.000
_cell.length_c   1.000
_cell.angle_alpha   90.00
_cell.angle_beta   90.00
_cell.angle_gamma   90.00
#
_symmetry.space_group_name_H-M   'P 1'
#
loop_
_entity.id
_entity.type
_entity.pdbx_description
1 polymer ?
#
loop_
_entity_poly.entity_id
_entity_poly.type
_entity_poly.pdbx_seq_one_letter_code
_entity_poly.pdbx_strand_id
1 'polypeptide(L)'
;ELIEEFRDLSLVCEVTPKSVKLGMLKLTNPFLENIRECQKTDKKLREKLVLVDEGKETNFKVDENGIMRFHGRMCVPDVPELKKMIME
;
A
#
# COMPACT_ATOMS: atom_id res chain seq x y z
N GLU A 1 -2.39 17.63 27.67
CA GLU A 1 -3.31 17.17 26.61
C GLU A 1 -2.64 17.16 25.24
N LEU A 2 -2.40 18.29 24.59
CA LEU A 2 -1.93 18.31 23.20
C LEU A 2 -0.63 17.52 22.93
N ILE A 3 0.33 17.52 23.86
CA ILE A 3 1.56 16.73 23.73
C ILE A 3 1.31 15.21 23.85
N GLU A 4 0.33 14.80 24.66
CA GLU A 4 -0.04 13.39 24.80
C GLU A 4 -0.78 12.89 23.56
N GLU A 5 -1.65 13.72 22.96
CA GLU A 5 -2.30 13.37 21.67
C GLU A 5 -1.29 13.12 20.54
N PHE A 6 -0.16 13.83 20.53
CA PHE A 6 0.90 13.59 19.56
C PHE A 6 1.70 12.30 19.80
N ARG A 7 1.72 11.77 21.03
CA ARG A 7 2.32 10.45 21.31
C ARG A 7 1.45 9.32 20.75
N ASP A 8 0.13 9.46 20.84
CA ASP A 8 -0.82 8.48 20.31
C ASP A 8 -0.74 8.36 18.78
N LEU A 9 -0.28 9.41 18.09
CA LEU A 9 -0.05 9.43 16.64
C LEU A 9 1.27 8.76 16.19
N SER A 10 1.98 8.06 17.09
CA SER A 10 3.27 7.41 16.81
C SER A 10 4.35 8.36 16.27
N LEU A 11 4.27 9.65 16.62
CA LEU A 11 5.27 10.64 16.24
C LEU A 11 6.47 10.59 17.18
N VAL A 12 7.66 10.79 16.63
CA VAL A 12 8.83 11.10 17.45
C VAL A 12 8.66 12.54 17.94
N CYS A 13 8.60 12.73 19.26
CA CYS A 13 8.38 14.03 19.89
C CYS A 13 9.59 14.41 20.74
N GLU A 14 10.24 15.53 20.39
CA GLU A 14 11.31 16.15 21.17
C GLU A 14 10.80 17.49 21.71
N VAL A 15 10.80 17.64 23.03
CA VAL A 15 10.36 18.87 23.70
C VAL A 15 11.58 19.63 24.17
N THR A 16 11.66 20.91 23.79
CA THR A 16 12.66 21.87 24.30
C THR A 16 11.96 22.97 25.09
N PRO A 17 12.68 23.77 25.90
CA PRO A 17 12.06 24.84 26.69
C PRO A 17 11.34 25.91 25.87
N LYS A 18 11.60 26.02 24.55
CA LYS A 18 11.05 27.06 23.68
C LYS A 18 10.23 26.52 22.50
N SER A 19 10.29 25.23 22.22
CA SER A 19 9.60 24.64 21.07
C SER A 19 9.39 23.14 21.23
N VAL A 20 8.48 22.61 20.44
CA VAL A 20 8.28 21.17 20.26
C VAL A 20 8.67 20.83 18.82
N LYS A 21 9.47 19.78 18.64
CA LYS A 21 9.79 19.21 17.34
C LYS A 21 9.06 17.88 17.20
N LEU A 22 8.34 17.73 16.10
CA LEU A 22 7.62 16.52 15.75
C LEU A 22 8.26 15.90 14.50
N GLY A 23 8.67 14.65 14.58
CA GLY A 23 9.22 13.87 13.47
C GLY A 23 8.30 12.70 13.13
N MET A 24 7.94 12.55 11.85
CA MET A 24 7.16 11.41 11.37
C MET A 24 8.06 10.47 10.58
N LEU A 25 8.33 9.28 11.12
CA LEU A 25 9.01 8.23 10.39
C LEU A 25 7.96 7.40 9.63
N LYS A 26 7.83 7.64 8.32
CA LYS A 26 6.97 6.82 7.47
C LYS A 26 7.73 5.56 7.05
N LEU A 27 7.47 4.44 7.74
CA LEU A 27 7.88 3.12 7.26
C LEU A 27 6.97 2.76 6.07
N THR A 28 7.35 3.15 4.85
CA THR A 28 6.73 2.61 3.64
C THR A 28 7.19 1.18 3.46
N ASN A 29 6.26 0.24 3.49
CA ASN A 29 6.57 -1.13 3.08
C ASN A 29 6.78 -1.15 1.56
N PRO A 30 8.02 -1.37 1.05
CA PRO A 30 8.29 -1.38 -0.38
C PRO A 30 7.50 -2.48 -1.10
N PHE A 31 7.02 -3.49 -0.37
CA PHE A 31 6.21 -4.57 -0.90
C PHE A 31 4.96 -4.09 -1.65
N LEU A 32 4.22 -3.11 -1.10
CA LEU A 32 2.99 -2.63 -1.73
C LEU A 32 3.27 -1.81 -3.00
N GLU A 33 4.32 -1.00 -2.98
CA GLU A 33 4.78 -0.29 -4.17
C GLU A 33 5.28 -1.25 -5.24
N ASN A 34 6.07 -2.26 -4.86
CA ASN A 34 6.52 -3.29 -5.80
C ASN A 34 5.35 -4.06 -6.41
N ILE A 35 4.33 -4.43 -5.62
CA ILE A 35 3.11 -5.05 -6.17
C ILE A 35 2.46 -4.11 -7.17
N ARG A 36 2.22 -2.85 -6.80
CA ARG A 36 1.56 -1.86 -7.68
C ARG A 36 2.30 -1.75 -9.02
N GLU A 37 3.63 -1.62 -8.99
CA GLU A 37 4.43 -1.51 -10.21
C GLU A 37 4.44 -2.80 -11.02
N CYS A 38 4.59 -3.97 -10.38
CA CYS A 38 4.54 -5.25 -11.07
C CYS A 38 3.16 -5.49 -11.72
N GLN A 39 2.05 -5.11 -11.06
CA GLN A 39 0.70 -5.23 -11.60
C GLN A 39 0.51 -4.42 -12.89
N LYS A 40 1.12 -3.23 -13.00
CA LYS A 40 1.05 -2.41 -14.23
C LYS A 40 1.70 -3.08 -15.43
N THR A 41 2.69 -3.93 -15.19
CA THR A 41 3.43 -4.66 -16.25
C THR A 41 2.92 -6.08 -16.49
N ASP A 42 2.13 -6.64 -15.57
CA ASP A 42 1.57 -7.99 -15.68
C ASP A 42 0.47 -8.04 -16.75
N LYS A 43 0.71 -8.78 -17.82
CA LYS A 43 -0.21 -8.89 -18.96
C LYS A 43 -1.60 -9.39 -18.56
N LYS A 44 -1.70 -10.39 -17.69
CA LYS A 44 -2.99 -10.98 -17.28
C LYS A 44 -3.78 -9.98 -16.44
N LEU A 45 -3.12 -9.26 -15.54
CA LEU A 45 -3.79 -8.25 -14.73
C LEU A 45 -4.20 -7.02 -15.54
N ARG A 46 -3.43 -6.63 -16.56
CA ARG A 46 -3.85 -5.57 -17.51
C ARG A 46 -5.09 -5.97 -18.30
N GLU A 47 -5.17 -7.20 -18.79
CA GLU A 47 -6.36 -7.72 -19.47
C GLU A 47 -7.59 -7.69 -18.54
N LYS A 48 -7.41 -8.08 -17.28
CA LYS A 48 -8.46 -7.97 -16.25
C LYS A 48 -8.86 -6.53 -15.97
N LEU A 49 -7.92 -5.60 -15.94
CA LEU A 49 -8.19 -4.18 -15.72
C LEU A 49 -9.12 -3.62 -16.80
N VAL A 50 -8.85 -3.95 -18.08
CA VAL A 50 -9.72 -3.55 -19.19
C VAL A 50 -11.14 -4.09 -19.01
N LEU A 51 -11.28 -5.35 -18.58
CA LEU A 51 -12.61 -5.93 -18.32
C LEU A 51 -13.33 -5.29 -17.13
N VAL A 52 -12.59 -4.84 -16.11
CA VAL A 52 -13.13 -4.06 -14.98
C VAL A 52 -13.63 -2.69 -15.46
N ASP A 53 -12.83 -2.00 -16.29
CA ASP A 53 -13.19 -0.69 -16.85
C ASP A 53 -14.41 -0.77 -17.78
N GLU A 54 -14.57 -1.89 -18.50
CA GLU A 54 -15.76 -2.21 -19.29
C GLU A 54 -16.97 -2.64 -18.45
N GLY A 55 -16.83 -2.78 -17.13
CA GLY A 55 -17.88 -3.24 -16.22
C GLY A 55 -18.23 -4.72 -16.33
N LYS A 56 -17.39 -5.53 -17.01
CA LYS A 56 -17.62 -6.96 -17.23
C LYS A 56 -17.12 -7.84 -16.09
N GLU A 57 -16.23 -7.32 -15.24
CA GLU A 57 -15.77 -8.02 -14.04
C GLU A 57 -16.06 -7.25 -12.75
N THR A 58 -16.90 -7.85 -11.89
CA THR A 58 -17.30 -7.28 -10.59
C THR A 58 -16.46 -7.80 -9.42
N ASN A 59 -15.78 -8.93 -9.62
CA ASN A 59 -14.97 -9.58 -8.59
C ASN A 59 -13.61 -8.90 -8.41
N PHE A 60 -13.13 -8.21 -9.44
CA PHE A 60 -11.90 -7.43 -9.43
C PHE A 60 -12.20 -5.96 -9.18
N LYS A 61 -11.41 -5.33 -8.32
CA LYS A 61 -11.50 -3.90 -7.99
C LYS A 61 -10.12 -3.32 -7.81
N VAL A 62 -9.94 -2.05 -8.17
CA VAL A 62 -8.75 -1.28 -7.84
C VAL A 62 -9.03 -0.50 -6.56
N ASP A 63 -8.13 -0.57 -5.57
CA ASP A 63 -8.28 0.16 -4.31
C ASP A 63 -7.76 1.60 -4.39
N GLU A 64 -7.85 2.33 -3.27
CA GLU A 64 -7.35 3.71 -3.15
C GLU A 64 -5.84 3.85 -3.37
N ASN A 65 -5.09 2.76 -3.23
CA ASN A 65 -3.66 2.69 -3.49
C ASN A 65 -3.36 2.27 -4.93
N GLY A 66 -4.36 2.18 -5.82
CA GLY A 66 -4.16 1.76 -7.20
C GLY A 66 -3.77 0.29 -7.33
N ILE A 67 -4.01 -0.54 -6.31
CA ILE A 67 -3.70 -1.97 -6.32
C ILE A 67 -4.96 -2.76 -6.68
N MET A 68 -4.83 -3.66 -7.65
CA MET A 68 -5.88 -4.58 -8.04
C MET A 68 -6.10 -5.67 -6.97
N ARG A 69 -7.37 -5.92 -6.65
CA ARG A 69 -7.83 -6.90 -5.67
C ARG A 69 -8.93 -7.78 -6.25
N PHE A 70 -8.88 -9.06 -5.94
CA PHE A 70 -9.91 -10.05 -6.23
C PHE A 70 -10.65 -10.43 -4.94
N HIS A 71 -11.95 -10.12 -4.86
CA HIS A 71 -12.75 -10.29 -3.63
C HIS A 71 -12.07 -9.72 -2.37
N GLY A 72 -11.49 -8.53 -2.48
CA GLY A 72 -10.77 -7.85 -1.38
C GLY A 72 -9.34 -8.34 -1.14
N ARG A 73 -8.91 -9.44 -1.76
CA ARG A 73 -7.54 -9.97 -1.65
C ARG A 73 -6.64 -9.38 -2.71
N MET A 74 -5.41 -9.06 -2.34
CA MET A 74 -4.42 -8.48 -3.25
C MET A 74 -4.03 -9.45 -4.36
N CYS A 75 -4.05 -8.99 -5.60
CA CYS A 75 -3.55 -9.78 -6.73
C CYS A 75 -2.03 -9.67 -6.76
N VAL A 76 -1.32 -10.76 -6.45
CA VAL A 76 0.14 -10.78 -6.46
C VAL A 76 0.62 -11.28 -7.83
N PRO A 77 1.38 -10.47 -8.60
CA PRO A 77 1.99 -10.92 -9.84
C PRO A 77 2.94 -12.10 -9.63
N ASP A 78 3.12 -12.94 -10.66
CA ASP A 78 4.02 -14.09 -10.58
C ASP A 78 5.49 -13.69 -10.74
N VAL A 79 6.00 -12.99 -9.72
CA VAL A 79 7.37 -12.49 -9.62
C VAL A 79 8.05 -13.21 -8.44
N PRO A 80 9.15 -13.95 -8.66
CA PRO A 80 9.80 -14.75 -7.61
C PRO A 80 10.12 -13.96 -6.34
N GLU A 81 10.56 -12.71 -6.49
CA GLU A 81 10.91 -11.82 -5.40
C GLU A 81 9.69 -11.48 -4.53
N LEU A 82 8.54 -11.21 -5.16
CA LEU A 82 7.29 -10.93 -4.45
C LEU A 82 6.76 -12.19 -3.74
N LYS A 83 6.84 -13.35 -4.40
CA LYS A 83 6.46 -14.63 -3.77
C LYS A 83 7.30 -14.91 -2.53
N LYS A 84 8.62 -14.70 -2.62
CA LYS A 84 9.54 -14.88 -1.50
C LYS A 84 9.18 -13.98 -0.32
N MET A 85 8.87 -12.70 -0.57
CA MET A 85 8.47 -11.76 0.48
C MET A 85 7.17 -12.13 1.22
N ILE A 86 6.33 -13.01 0.67
CA ILE A 86 5.05 -13.42 1.27
C ILE A 86 5.17 -14.77 1.97
N MET A 87 6.00 -15.67 1.43
CA MET A 87 6.06 -17.07 1.85
C MET A 87 7.14 -17.36 2.90
N GLU A 88 8.08 -16.44 3.10
CA GLU A 88 9.11 -16.47 4.16
C GLU A 88 8.74 -15.56 5.34
#